data_AF-A0A6L8U6C3-F1
#
_entry.id   AF-A0A6L8U6C3-F1
#
_cell.length_a   1.000
_cell.length_b   1.000
_cell.length_c   1.000
_cell.angle_alpha   90.00
_cell.angle_beta   90.00
_cell.angle_gamma   90.00
#
_symmetry.space_group_name_H-M   'P 1'
#
loop_
_entity.id
_entity.type
_entity.pdbx_description
1 polymer ?
#
loop_
_entity_poly.entity_id
_entity_poly.type
_entity_poly.pdbx_seq_one_letter_code
_entity_poly.pdbx_strand_id
1 'polypeptide(L)'
;MIEVPLLSERIAFKVWVPLLERWRVTQEISDYRNMKGDALSGTAAGDFYVQTRMLILSENNRRPNIILNSTLKTASGTNFNQRRYFDTPGYYFDLEIGKSLSLENRFLNEIRFVANLGFLCWETTNSTQNDAPMYGWKIILSNHWFDFDNTLAGYYGWMNNGDAPLVYFSRLTMKRTNFNIFVQYQYGIYDFPYHGVQAGFSIGLTKLTPKYDR
;
A
#
# COMPACT_ATOMS: atom_id res chain seq x y z
N MET A 1 -3.42 9.01 -5.73
CA MET A 1 -3.83 7.66 -6.16
C MET A 1 -5.09 7.80 -6.98
N ILE A 2 -5.14 7.15 -8.13
CA ILE A 2 -6.30 7.12 -9.03
C ILE A 2 -6.64 5.65 -9.25
N GLU A 3 -7.92 5.31 -9.19
CA GLU A 3 -8.43 3.97 -9.48
C GLU A 3 -9.54 4.10 -10.51
N VAL A 4 -9.44 3.32 -11.58
CA VAL A 4 -10.35 3.33 -12.71
C VAL A 4 -10.83 1.89 -12.93
N PRO A 5 -12.14 1.60 -12.77
CA PRO A 5 -12.67 0.32 -13.18
C PRO A 5 -12.59 0.22 -14.71
N LEU A 6 -12.14 -0.92 -15.23
CA LEU A 6 -12.09 -1.19 -16.67
C LEU A 6 -13.22 -2.07 -17.13
N LEU A 7 -13.44 -3.18 -16.43
CA LEU A 7 -14.54 -4.10 -16.67
C LEU A 7 -15.42 -4.12 -15.43
N SER A 8 -16.72 -3.98 -15.66
CA SER A 8 -17.74 -3.94 -14.61
C SER A 8 -17.46 -4.98 -13.53
N GLU A 9 -17.21 -4.48 -12.32
CA GLU A 9 -17.10 -5.28 -11.09
C GLU A 9 -16.01 -6.36 -11.11
N ARG A 10 -15.16 -6.44 -12.14
CA ARG A 10 -14.18 -7.54 -12.30
C ARG A 10 -12.74 -7.07 -12.39
N ILE A 11 -12.47 -5.98 -13.11
CA ILE A 11 -11.10 -5.52 -13.32
C ILE A 11 -11.02 -4.02 -13.06
N ALA A 12 -10.06 -3.61 -12.24
CA ALA A 12 -9.72 -2.21 -12.02
C ALA A 12 -8.22 -1.98 -12.21
N PHE A 13 -7.87 -0.81 -12.75
CA PHE A 13 -6.51 -0.29 -12.74
C PHE A 13 -6.35 0.75 -11.66
N LYS A 14 -5.24 0.68 -10.95
CA LYS A 14 -4.87 1.61 -9.91
C LYS A 14 -3.48 2.15 -10.16
N VAL A 15 -3.35 3.47 -10.14
CA VAL A 15 -2.07 4.16 -10.34
C VAL A 15 -1.80 5.11 -9.19
N TRP A 16 -0.59 5.09 -8.64
CA TRP A 16 -0.17 6.08 -7.65
C TRP A 16 1.32 6.42 -7.80
N VAL A 17 1.65 7.63 -7.38
CA VAL A 17 3.01 8.18 -7.37
C VAL A 17 3.11 9.20 -6.23
N PRO A 18 4.19 9.20 -5.44
CA PRO A 18 4.53 10.32 -4.57
C PRO A 18 4.93 11.54 -5.43
N LEU A 19 4.01 12.49 -5.63
CA LEU A 19 4.26 13.64 -6.52
C LEU A 19 5.37 14.57 -5.98
N LEU A 20 5.42 14.74 -4.66
CA LEU A 20 6.40 15.58 -4.00
C LEU A 20 6.72 14.99 -2.63
N GLU A 21 8.00 14.78 -2.39
CA GLU A 21 8.57 14.52 -1.08
C GLU A 21 9.48 15.69 -0.72
N ARG A 22 9.29 16.27 0.47
CA ARG A 22 10.27 17.15 1.09
C ARG A 22 10.95 16.39 2.21
N TRP A 23 12.27 16.31 2.18
CA TRP A 23 13.04 15.50 3.11
C TRP A 23 14.15 16.29 3.77
N ARG A 24 14.52 15.85 4.97
CA ARG A 24 15.69 16.30 5.73
C ARG A 24 16.22 15.10 6.52
N VAL A 25 17.53 14.96 6.58
CA VAL A 25 18.22 13.92 7.33
C VAL A 25 19.32 14.53 8.20
N THR A 26 19.76 13.80 9.23
CA THR A 26 20.98 14.11 9.97
C THR A 26 22.20 13.62 9.20
N GLN A 27 23.39 14.11 9.54
CA GLN A 27 24.64 13.61 8.97
C GLN A 27 24.80 12.10 9.23
N GLU A 28 24.49 11.66 10.45
CA GLU A 28 24.54 10.25 10.85
C GLU A 28 23.70 9.34 9.93
N ILE A 29 22.48 9.76 9.59
CA ILE A 29 21.60 9.01 8.67
C ILE A 29 22.11 9.07 7.24
N SER A 30 22.68 10.21 6.82
CA SER A 30 23.31 10.37 5.52
C SER A 30 24.46 9.37 5.33
N ASP A 31 25.33 9.28 6.34
CA ASP A 31 26.49 8.38 6.35
C ASP A 31 26.05 6.91 6.43
N TYR A 32 25.10 6.59 7.32
CA TYR A 32 24.54 5.23 7.45
C TYR A 32 23.95 4.72 6.13
N ARG A 33 23.28 5.59 5.37
CA ARG A 33 22.68 5.24 4.07
C ARG A 33 23.66 5.29 2.90
N ASN A 34 24.90 5.73 3.13
CA ASN A 34 25.87 6.04 2.07
C ASN A 34 25.23 6.96 1.01
N MET A 35 24.64 8.07 1.45
CA MET A 35 24.12 9.12 0.57
C MET A 35 25.28 9.83 -0.12
N LYS A 36 25.12 10.14 -1.41
CA LYS A 36 26.11 10.85 -2.22
C LYS A 36 25.83 12.35 -2.20
N GLY A 37 26.89 13.13 -1.99
CA GLY A 37 26.86 14.59 -1.90
C GLY A 37 26.49 15.12 -0.53
N ASP A 38 26.66 16.42 -0.32
CA ASP A 38 26.53 17.07 1.00
C ASP A 38 25.10 17.54 1.33
N ALA A 39 24.11 17.16 0.50
CA ALA A 39 22.74 17.59 0.65
C ALA A 39 22.04 16.81 1.78
N LEU A 40 21.80 17.48 2.91
CA LEU A 40 21.03 16.93 4.05
C LEU A 40 19.53 17.25 3.99
N SER A 41 19.08 17.99 2.98
CA SER A 41 17.67 18.26 2.75
C SER A 41 17.40 18.52 1.28
N GLY A 42 16.16 18.35 0.85
CA GLY A 42 15.77 18.64 -0.51
C GLY A 42 14.34 18.22 -0.83
N THR A 43 14.07 18.13 -2.12
CA THR A 43 12.80 17.67 -2.68
C THR A 43 13.03 16.52 -3.64
N ALA A 44 12.11 15.56 -3.69
CA ALA A 44 12.13 14.45 -4.63
C ALA A 44 10.73 14.15 -5.15
N ALA A 45 10.65 13.43 -6.26
CA ALA A 45 9.42 12.81 -6.77
C ALA A 45 9.63 11.29 -6.81
N GLY A 46 8.58 10.54 -6.52
CA GLY A 46 8.67 9.09 -6.38
C GLY A 46 8.38 8.29 -7.63
N ASP A 47 8.42 6.97 -7.46
CA ASP A 47 8.14 6.02 -8.53
C ASP A 47 6.64 5.91 -8.83
N PHE A 48 6.33 5.61 -10.09
CA PHE A 48 4.98 5.20 -10.45
C PHE A 48 4.76 3.75 -10.03
N TYR A 49 3.57 3.53 -9.49
CA TYR A 49 3.05 2.21 -9.23
C TYR A 49 1.80 2.01 -10.06
N VAL A 50 1.73 0.88 -10.75
CA VAL A 50 0.59 0.48 -11.58
C VAL A 50 0.14 -0.88 -11.10
N GLN A 51 -1.11 -0.97 -10.67
CA GLN A 51 -1.71 -2.21 -10.19
C GLN A 51 -2.94 -2.58 -11.02
N THR A 52 -2.98 -3.81 -11.50
CA THR A 52 -4.17 -4.47 -12.02
C THR A 52 -4.81 -5.28 -10.91
N ARG A 53 -6.07 -4.98 -10.59
CA ARG A 53 -6.87 -5.71 -9.60
C ARG A 53 -7.90 -6.55 -10.32
N MET A 54 -7.91 -7.86 -10.10
CA MET A 54 -8.80 -8.81 -10.76
C MET A 54 -9.65 -9.55 -9.73
N LEU A 55 -10.96 -9.35 -9.73
CA LEU A 55 -11.90 -10.09 -8.88
C LEU A 55 -12.00 -11.53 -9.38
N ILE A 56 -11.52 -12.47 -8.57
CA ILE A 56 -11.61 -13.91 -8.83
C ILE A 56 -12.89 -14.49 -8.23
N LEU A 57 -13.22 -14.07 -7.00
CA LEU A 57 -14.40 -14.54 -6.29
C LEU A 57 -15.11 -13.38 -5.59
N SER A 58 -16.38 -13.16 -5.93
CA SER A 58 -17.24 -12.22 -5.20
C SER A 58 -17.68 -12.85 -3.88
N GLU A 59 -17.64 -12.04 -2.83
CA GLU A 59 -18.07 -12.45 -1.49
C GLU A 59 -19.56 -12.79 -1.45
N ASN A 60 -19.94 -13.75 -0.59
CA ASN A 60 -21.31 -13.95 -0.16
C ASN A 60 -21.33 -14.51 1.29
N ASN A 61 -22.48 -14.99 1.74
CA ASN A 61 -22.63 -15.51 3.11
C ASN A 61 -21.73 -16.73 3.42
N ARG A 62 -21.31 -17.50 2.41
CA ARG A 62 -20.52 -18.73 2.59
C ARG A 62 -19.07 -18.61 2.12
N ARG A 63 -18.76 -17.71 1.19
CA ARG A 63 -17.44 -17.62 0.56
C ARG A 63 -16.84 -16.22 0.68
N PRO A 64 -15.51 -16.11 0.83
CA PRO A 64 -14.84 -14.82 0.89
C PRO A 64 -14.79 -14.13 -0.48
N ASN A 65 -14.47 -12.85 -0.46
CA ASN A 65 -13.91 -12.13 -1.60
C ASN A 65 -12.48 -12.64 -1.88
N ILE A 66 -12.12 -12.83 -3.15
CA ILE A 66 -10.75 -13.10 -3.57
C ILE A 66 -10.40 -12.20 -4.74
N ILE A 67 -9.34 -11.41 -4.60
CA ILE A 67 -8.80 -10.53 -5.64
C ILE A 67 -7.35 -10.94 -5.91
N LEU A 68 -7.01 -11.10 -7.18
CA LEU A 68 -5.63 -11.21 -7.64
C LEU A 68 -5.12 -9.83 -8.01
N ASN A 69 -4.03 -9.41 -7.39
CA ASN A 69 -3.34 -8.17 -7.69
C ASN A 69 -2.03 -8.47 -8.45
N SER A 70 -1.78 -7.69 -9.49
CA SER A 70 -0.49 -7.61 -10.18
C SER A 70 -0.03 -6.16 -10.12
N THR A 71 1.12 -5.90 -9.50
CA THR A 71 1.63 -4.54 -9.31
C THR A 71 3.03 -4.40 -9.87
N LEU A 72 3.24 -3.32 -10.62
CA LEU A 72 4.54 -2.89 -11.13
C LEU A 72 4.94 -1.58 -10.46
N LYS A 73 6.20 -1.50 -10.06
CA LYS A 73 6.90 -0.30 -9.58
C LYS A 73 7.96 0.08 -10.60
N THR A 74 7.94 1.33 -11.06
CA THR A 74 8.92 1.86 -12.03
C THR A 74 10.22 2.31 -11.34
N ALA A 75 11.24 2.63 -12.15
CA ALA A 75 12.46 3.32 -11.72
C ALA A 75 12.43 4.77 -12.25
N SER A 76 11.41 5.52 -11.85
CA SER A 76 11.15 6.88 -12.36
C SER A 76 11.32 7.96 -11.29
N GLY A 77 11.57 7.57 -10.05
CA GLY A 77 11.80 8.47 -8.93
C GLY A 77 13.12 9.24 -9.07
N THR A 78 13.18 10.40 -8.43
CA THR A 78 14.36 11.26 -8.45
C THR A 78 15.23 11.06 -7.21
N ASN A 79 16.41 11.70 -7.19
CA ASN A 79 17.30 11.74 -6.03
C ASN A 79 17.80 10.35 -5.57
N PHE A 80 18.14 9.48 -6.53
CA PHE A 80 18.82 8.20 -6.27
C PHE A 80 20.12 8.38 -5.47
N ASN A 81 20.92 9.39 -5.83
CA ASN A 81 22.16 9.73 -5.12
C ASN A 81 21.93 10.03 -3.63
N GLN A 82 20.81 10.67 -3.30
CA GLN A 82 20.41 10.98 -1.91
C GLN A 82 19.54 9.87 -1.28
N ARG A 83 19.49 8.69 -1.89
CA ARG A 83 18.79 7.49 -1.39
C ARG A 83 17.33 7.76 -1.05
N ARG A 84 16.63 8.55 -1.87
CA ARG A 84 15.20 8.80 -1.71
C ARG A 84 14.36 7.74 -2.40
N TYR A 85 14.70 7.44 -3.65
CA TYR A 85 14.06 6.40 -4.45
C TYR A 85 15.12 5.51 -5.06
N PHE A 86 14.80 4.23 -5.23
CA PHE A 86 15.69 3.25 -5.85
C PHE A 86 15.53 3.31 -7.37
N ASP A 87 16.66 3.36 -8.07
CA ASP A 87 16.74 3.27 -9.53
C ASP A 87 16.66 1.80 -9.98
N THR A 88 15.60 1.11 -9.54
CA THR A 88 15.36 -0.29 -9.88
C THR A 88 13.87 -0.56 -10.08
N PRO A 89 13.48 -1.32 -11.11
CA PRO A 89 12.11 -1.78 -11.24
C PRO A 89 11.82 -2.85 -10.17
N GLY A 90 10.55 -3.01 -9.86
CA GLY A 90 10.07 -4.10 -9.02
C GLY A 90 8.66 -4.47 -9.38
N TYR A 91 8.26 -5.69 -9.06
CA TYR A 91 6.90 -6.15 -9.25
C TYR A 91 6.48 -7.07 -8.13
N TYR A 92 5.18 -7.10 -7.85
CA TYR A 92 4.63 -8.06 -6.91
C TYR A 92 3.26 -8.55 -7.33
N PHE A 93 3.00 -9.80 -7.00
CA PHE A 93 1.73 -10.46 -7.21
C PHE A 93 1.20 -10.94 -5.88
N ASP A 94 -0.08 -10.67 -5.60
CA ASP A 94 -0.69 -11.08 -4.35
C ASP A 94 -2.16 -11.48 -4.50
N LEU A 95 -2.59 -12.36 -3.61
CA LEU A 95 -3.99 -12.71 -3.40
C LEU A 95 -4.49 -11.97 -2.16
N GLU A 96 -5.47 -11.11 -2.35
CA GLU A 96 -6.22 -10.46 -1.28
C GLU A 96 -7.50 -11.25 -1.03
N ILE A 97 -7.61 -11.85 0.15
CA ILE A 97 -8.76 -12.66 0.57
C ILE A 97 -9.48 -11.91 1.68
N GLY A 98 -10.77 -11.60 1.50
CA GLY A 98 -11.53 -10.81 2.46
C GLY A 98 -12.87 -11.43 2.82
N LYS A 99 -13.28 -11.33 4.09
CA LYS A 99 -14.62 -11.71 4.55
C LYS A 99 -15.14 -10.71 5.57
N SER A 100 -16.36 -10.23 5.32
CA SER A 100 -17.13 -9.38 6.19
C SER A 100 -18.13 -10.18 7.03
N LEU A 101 -18.25 -9.80 8.29
CA LEU A 101 -19.26 -10.23 9.24
C LEU A 101 -20.12 -9.02 9.58
N SER A 102 -21.38 -9.04 9.15
CA SER A 102 -22.34 -8.00 9.50
C SER A 102 -22.85 -8.20 10.93
N LEU A 103 -22.96 -7.10 11.66
CA LEU A 103 -23.43 -7.05 13.02
C LEU A 103 -24.70 -6.20 13.10
N GLU A 104 -25.65 -6.60 13.94
CA GLU A 104 -26.86 -5.83 14.21
C GLU A 104 -26.64 -4.74 15.28
N ASN A 105 -25.47 -4.08 15.26
CA ASN A 105 -25.11 -3.04 16.22
C ASN A 105 -24.90 -1.70 15.51
N ARG A 106 -25.50 -0.63 16.05
CA ARG A 106 -25.42 0.74 15.49
C ARG A 106 -24.02 1.35 15.61
N PHE A 107 -23.26 0.99 16.65
CA PHE A 107 -21.91 1.52 16.87
C PHE A 107 -20.85 0.83 16.00
N LEU A 108 -21.06 -0.45 15.69
CA LEU A 108 -20.17 -1.29 14.90
C LEU A 108 -21.03 -2.25 14.09
N ASN A 109 -21.19 -2.01 12.80
CA ASN A 109 -22.11 -2.77 11.95
C ASN A 109 -21.40 -3.83 11.09
N GLU A 110 -20.07 -3.76 10.98
CA GLU A 110 -19.29 -4.72 10.22
C GLU A 110 -17.91 -4.90 10.83
N ILE A 111 -17.48 -6.16 10.87
CA ILE A 111 -16.08 -6.54 11.08
C ILE A 111 -15.62 -7.25 9.81
N ARG A 112 -14.59 -6.71 9.16
CA ARG A 112 -14.00 -7.32 7.96
C ARG A 112 -12.59 -7.81 8.25
N PHE A 113 -12.34 -9.06 7.94
CA PHE A 113 -11.03 -9.69 7.96
C PHE A 113 -10.48 -9.71 6.54
N VAL A 114 -9.22 -9.35 6.37
CA VAL A 114 -8.51 -9.40 5.10
C VAL A 114 -7.14 -10.03 5.31
N ALA A 115 -6.79 -11.00 4.49
CA ALA A 115 -5.46 -11.58 4.41
C ALA A 115 -4.86 -11.28 3.03
N ASN A 116 -3.55 -11.11 2.98
CA ASN A 116 -2.78 -10.91 1.77
C ASN A 116 -1.63 -11.91 1.74
N LEU A 117 -1.46 -12.63 0.64
CA LEU A 117 -0.36 -13.57 0.44
C LEU A 117 0.15 -13.42 -0.98
N GLY A 118 1.46 -13.28 -1.13
CA GLY A 118 2.03 -12.96 -2.43
C GLY A 118 3.52 -13.13 -2.52
N PHE A 119 4.08 -12.54 -3.56
CA PHE A 119 5.48 -12.59 -3.89
C PHE A 119 5.93 -11.25 -4.46
N LEU A 120 7.02 -10.72 -3.91
CA LEU A 120 7.68 -9.49 -4.32
C LEU A 120 9.03 -9.83 -4.96
N CYS A 121 9.28 -9.28 -6.13
CA CYS A 121 10.57 -9.33 -6.79
C CYS A 121 11.06 -7.91 -7.09
N TRP A 122 12.33 -7.65 -6.82
CA TRP A 122 12.97 -6.39 -7.19
C TRP A 122 14.43 -6.60 -7.55
N GLU A 123 14.93 -5.72 -8.42
CA GLU A 123 16.34 -5.67 -8.76
C GLU A 123 17.13 -4.96 -7.64
N THR A 124 18.33 -5.47 -7.38
CA THR A 124 19.30 -4.96 -6.41
C THR A 124 20.62 -4.62 -7.10
N THR A 125 21.64 -4.22 -6.34
CA THR A 125 22.94 -3.79 -6.90
C THR A 125 23.62 -4.93 -7.66
N ASN A 126 24.33 -4.62 -8.76
CA ASN A 126 24.97 -5.60 -9.65
C ASN A 126 23.99 -6.53 -10.38
N SER A 127 22.75 -6.08 -10.61
CA SER A 127 21.71 -6.83 -11.31
C SER A 127 21.37 -8.18 -10.67
N THR A 128 21.60 -8.29 -9.35
CA THR A 128 21.07 -9.41 -8.56
C THR A 128 19.60 -9.15 -8.24
N GLN A 129 18.81 -10.21 -8.13
CA GLN A 129 17.38 -10.12 -7.85
C GLN A 129 17.10 -10.59 -6.43
N ASN A 130 16.23 -9.88 -5.70
CA ASN A 130 15.71 -10.36 -4.43
C ASN A 130 14.23 -10.70 -4.59
N ASP A 131 13.88 -11.85 -4.03
CA ASP A 131 12.64 -12.56 -4.20
C ASP A 131 12.09 -12.86 -2.82
N ALA A 132 10.94 -12.31 -2.49
CA ALA A 132 10.40 -12.36 -1.14
C ALA A 132 8.94 -12.81 -1.14
N PRO A 133 8.60 -13.91 -0.42
CA PRO A 133 7.21 -14.12 -0.01
C PRO A 133 6.71 -12.91 0.78
N MET A 134 5.50 -12.47 0.45
CA MET A 134 4.79 -11.37 1.09
C MET A 134 3.59 -11.89 1.87
N TYR A 135 3.29 -11.23 2.98
CA TYR A 135 2.14 -11.57 3.79
C TYR A 135 1.54 -10.34 4.48
N GLY A 136 0.25 -10.39 4.75
CA GLY A 136 -0.44 -9.36 5.50
C GLY A 136 -1.76 -9.81 6.06
N TRP A 137 -2.13 -9.22 7.19
CA TRP A 137 -3.39 -9.42 7.88
C TRP A 137 -3.97 -8.07 8.24
N LYS A 138 -5.27 -7.90 8.05
CA LYS A 138 -5.99 -6.68 8.36
C LYS A 138 -7.35 -7.00 8.95
N ILE A 139 -7.70 -6.25 9.99
CA ILE A 139 -9.04 -6.21 10.57
C ILE A 139 -9.56 -4.79 10.41
N ILE A 140 -10.78 -4.68 9.88
CA ILE A 140 -11.49 -3.41 9.69
C ILE A 140 -12.75 -3.45 10.55
N LEU A 141 -12.87 -2.47 11.43
CA LEU A 141 -14.06 -2.21 12.22
C LEU A 141 -14.82 -1.06 11.57
N SER A 142 -16.04 -1.31 11.10
CA SER A 142 -16.79 -0.34 10.33
C SER A 142 -18.12 0.02 10.98
N ASN A 143 -18.53 1.28 10.77
CA ASN A 143 -19.91 1.73 10.90
C ASN A 143 -20.23 2.77 9.82
N HIS A 144 -21.36 3.45 9.89
CA HIS A 144 -21.71 4.43 8.85
C HIS A 144 -20.90 5.75 8.90
N TRP A 145 -20.15 6.01 9.97
CA TRP A 145 -19.34 7.22 10.17
C TRP A 145 -17.84 7.00 10.00
N PHE A 146 -17.34 5.78 10.23
CA PHE A 146 -15.91 5.51 10.19
C PHE A 146 -15.56 4.08 9.77
N ASP A 147 -14.31 3.91 9.35
CA ASP A 147 -13.59 2.63 9.28
C ASP A 147 -12.34 2.74 10.16
N PHE A 148 -12.12 1.74 11.00
CA PHE A 148 -10.92 1.63 11.82
C PHE A 148 -10.17 0.35 11.45
N ASP A 149 -9.05 0.53 10.76
CA ASP A 149 -8.27 -0.53 10.13
C ASP A 149 -7.00 -0.77 10.95
N ASN A 150 -6.73 -2.02 11.31
CA ASN A 150 -5.46 -2.42 11.88
C ASN A 150 -4.83 -3.47 10.98
N THR A 151 -3.63 -3.19 10.49
CA THR A 151 -2.92 -4.03 9.51
C THR A 151 -1.56 -4.41 10.05
N LEU A 152 -1.19 -5.68 9.92
CA LEU A 152 0.15 -6.19 10.12
C LEU A 152 0.61 -6.78 8.79
N ALA A 153 1.68 -6.25 8.21
CA ALA A 153 2.14 -6.70 6.89
C ALA A 153 3.66 -6.67 6.80
N GLY A 154 4.19 -7.53 5.94
CA GLY A 154 5.61 -7.67 5.72
C GLY A 154 5.94 -8.55 4.53
N TYR A 155 7.23 -8.73 4.32
CA TYR A 155 7.76 -9.71 3.39
C TYR A 155 9.06 -10.28 3.98
N TYR A 156 9.57 -11.36 3.39
CA TYR A 156 10.80 -12.00 3.83
C TYR A 156 11.72 -12.25 2.64
N GLY A 157 12.68 -11.36 2.40
CA GLY A 157 13.72 -11.55 1.39
C GLY A 157 14.80 -12.51 1.85
N TRP A 158 15.61 -12.99 0.90
CA TRP A 158 16.63 -14.02 1.17
C TRP A 158 18.04 -13.44 1.39
N MET A 159 18.24 -12.15 1.13
CA MET A 159 19.57 -11.51 1.20
C MET A 159 20.01 -11.17 2.63
N ASN A 160 19.10 -11.24 3.60
CA ASN A 160 19.32 -10.99 5.04
C ASN A 160 20.05 -9.65 5.31
N ASN A 161 19.61 -8.59 4.65
CA ASN A 161 20.24 -7.27 4.70
C ASN A 161 19.25 -6.14 5.07
N GLY A 162 18.30 -6.46 5.96
CA GLY A 162 17.17 -5.59 6.28
C GLY A 162 16.01 -5.74 5.29
N ASP A 163 15.93 -6.90 4.62
CA ASP A 163 14.96 -7.24 3.59
C ASP A 163 13.81 -8.12 4.11
N ALA A 164 13.57 -8.14 5.42
CA ALA A 164 12.45 -8.85 6.02
C ALA A 164 11.53 -7.95 6.87
N PRO A 165 11.07 -6.77 6.37
CA PRO A 165 10.36 -5.82 7.21
C PRO A 165 9.01 -6.36 7.68
N LEU A 166 8.69 -6.07 8.95
CA LEU A 166 7.36 -6.25 9.54
C LEU A 166 6.86 -4.90 10.05
N VAL A 167 5.69 -4.48 9.57
CA VAL A 167 5.14 -3.15 9.86
C VAL A 167 3.68 -3.27 10.29
N TYR A 168 3.35 -2.55 11.36
CA TYR A 168 1.99 -2.36 11.84
C TYR A 168 1.44 -1.01 11.39
N PHE A 169 0.19 -0.99 10.96
CA PHE A 169 -0.55 0.21 10.62
C PHE A 169 -1.86 0.26 11.39
N SER A 170 -2.17 1.43 11.95
CA SER A 170 -3.49 1.72 12.53
C SER A 170 -4.05 2.96 11.84
N ARG A 171 -5.19 2.81 11.15
CA ARG A 171 -5.81 3.86 10.34
C ARG A 171 -7.24 4.09 10.79
N LEU A 172 -7.57 5.34 11.03
CA LEU A 172 -8.96 5.79 11.21
C LEU A 172 -9.37 6.58 9.97
N THR A 173 -10.42 6.12 9.30
CA THR A 173 -11.04 6.79 8.16
C THR A 173 -12.41 7.29 8.56
N MET A 174 -12.63 8.61 8.49
CA MET A 174 -13.93 9.23 8.67
C MET A 174 -14.67 9.29 7.34
N LYS A 175 -15.87 8.72 7.29
CA LYS A 175 -16.72 8.65 6.10
C LYS A 175 -17.65 9.85 6.01
N ARG A 176 -17.70 10.48 4.84
CA ARG A 176 -18.70 11.49 4.46
C ARG A 176 -19.24 11.15 3.08
N THR A 177 -20.38 11.72 2.72
CA THR A 177 -21.10 11.38 1.48
C THR A 177 -20.24 11.52 0.21
N ASN A 178 -19.37 12.54 0.16
CA ASN A 178 -18.60 12.86 -1.06
C ASN A 178 -17.09 12.68 -0.91
N PHE A 179 -16.61 12.51 0.31
CA PHE A 179 -15.19 12.38 0.59
C PHE A 179 -14.95 11.60 1.87
N ASN A 180 -13.77 11.01 2.00
CA ASN A 180 -13.31 10.42 3.24
C ASN A 180 -12.04 11.15 3.67
N ILE A 181 -11.81 11.26 4.98
CA ILE A 181 -10.56 11.75 5.56
C ILE A 181 -9.98 10.62 6.37
N PHE A 182 -8.67 10.39 6.28
CA PHE A 182 -8.01 9.41 7.12
C PHE A 182 -6.80 9.98 7.84
N VAL A 183 -6.52 9.40 9.00
CA VAL A 183 -5.24 9.50 9.70
C VAL A 183 -4.74 8.09 9.94
N GLN A 184 -3.45 7.86 9.74
CA GLN A 184 -2.80 6.58 9.92
C GLN A 184 -1.52 6.75 10.72
N TYR A 185 -1.34 5.90 11.72
CA TYR A 185 -0.07 5.66 12.38
C TYR A 185 0.60 4.41 11.81
N GLN A 186 1.91 4.47 11.62
CA GLN A 186 2.75 3.39 11.15
C GLN A 186 3.84 3.10 12.17
N TYR A 187 3.96 1.85 12.57
CA TYR A 187 4.95 1.36 13.52
C TYR A 187 5.77 0.22 12.90
N GLY A 188 7.06 0.46 12.63
CA GLY A 188 7.99 -0.61 12.28
C GLY A 188 8.28 -1.52 13.45
N ILE A 189 8.16 -2.84 13.23
CA ILE A 189 8.36 -3.87 14.26
C ILE A 189 9.72 -4.55 14.07
N TYR A 190 10.03 -4.97 12.85
CA TYR A 190 11.25 -5.70 12.51
C TYR A 190 11.74 -5.24 11.13
N ASP A 191 13.07 -5.11 10.95
CA ASP A 191 13.74 -4.64 9.72
C ASP A 191 13.13 -3.39 9.07
N PHE A 192 12.48 -2.55 9.89
CA PHE A 192 11.88 -1.30 9.48
C PHE A 192 12.06 -0.27 10.61
N PRO A 193 13.15 0.50 10.63
CA PRO A 193 13.52 1.34 11.78
C PRO A 193 12.74 2.67 11.84
N TYR A 194 11.59 2.77 11.18
CA TYR A 194 10.86 4.02 11.04
C TYR A 194 9.43 3.93 11.58
N HIS A 195 8.97 5.04 12.13
CA HIS A 195 7.57 5.28 12.49
C HIS A 195 7.07 6.49 11.71
N GLY A 196 5.77 6.54 11.45
CA GLY A 196 5.20 7.60 10.63
C GLY A 196 3.77 7.91 10.99
N VAL A 197 3.38 9.16 10.76
CA VAL A 197 1.98 9.61 10.76
C VAL A 197 1.67 10.06 9.35
N GLN A 198 0.54 9.58 8.83
CA GLN A 198 0.03 9.95 7.53
C GLN A 198 -1.38 10.49 7.71
N ALA A 199 -1.73 11.51 6.94
CA ALA A 199 -3.09 12.00 6.84
C ALA A 199 -3.41 12.25 5.37
N GLY A 200 -4.67 12.08 4.99
CA GLY A 200 -5.09 12.31 3.62
C GLY A 200 -6.60 12.30 3.49
N PHE A 201 -7.06 12.50 2.26
CA PHE A 201 -8.46 12.43 1.91
C PHE A 201 -8.65 11.74 0.56
N SER A 202 -9.83 11.18 0.35
CA SER A 202 -10.25 10.62 -0.94
C SER A 202 -11.59 11.21 -1.34
N ILE A 203 -11.81 11.39 -2.64
CA ILE A 203 -13.05 11.92 -3.20
C ILE A 203 -13.58 10.90 -4.20
N GLY A 204 -14.85 10.52 -4.06
CA GLY A 204 -15.54 9.67 -5.03
C GLY A 204 -15.98 10.50 -6.23
N LEU A 205 -15.45 10.21 -7.42
CA LEU A 205 -15.84 10.90 -8.66
C LEU A 205 -16.85 10.04 -9.44
N THR A 206 -18.11 10.09 -9.01
CA THR A 206 -19.22 9.32 -9.63
C THR A 206 -19.40 9.58 -11.12
N LYS A 207 -19.14 10.82 -11.58
CA LYS A 207 -19.22 11.19 -13.00
C LYS A 207 -18.18 10.50 -13.90
N LEU A 208 -17.06 10.05 -13.34
CA LEU A 208 -15.97 9.37 -14.06
C LEU A 208 -16.04 7.84 -13.91
N THR A 209 -17.02 7.33 -13.16
CA THR A 209 -17.25 5.89 -13.05
C THR A 209 -18.06 5.46 -14.27
N PRO A 210 -17.54 4.57 -15.13
CA PRO A 210 -18.27 4.05 -16.27
C PRO A 210 -19.58 3.41 -15.82
N LYS A 211 -20.68 3.73 -16.52
CA LYS A 211 -21.93 2.99 -16.37
C LYS A 211 -21.79 1.73 -17.20
N TYR A 212 -21.74 0.59 -16.54
CA TYR A 212 -21.75 -0.69 -17.21
C TYR A 212 -23.18 -1.18 -17.30
N ASP A 213 -23.70 -1.28 -18.53
CA ASP A 213 -24.94 -2.00 -18.77
C ASP A 213 -24.67 -3.51 -18.59
N ARG A 214 -25.57 -4.19 -17.88
CA ARG A 214 -25.45 -5.62 -17.56
C ARG A 214 -25.64 -6.50 -18.78
#